data_AF-H9WPU0-F1
#
_entry.id   AF-H9WPU0-F1
#
_cell.length_a   1.000
_cell.length_b   1.000
_cell.length_c   1.000
_cell.angle_alpha   90.00
_cell.angle_beta   90.00
_cell.angle_gamma   90.00
#
_symmetry.space_group_name_H-M   'P 1'
#
loop_
_entity.id
_entity.type
_entity.pdbx_description
1 polymer ?
#
loop_
_entity_poly.entity_id
_entity_poly.type
_entity_poly.pdbx_seq_one_letter_code
_entity_poly.pdbx_strand_id
1 'polypeptide(L)'
;LEGKLTPQDVCSEEHQRLALEAARQGIVLLKNSRGYLPLSKTQTKSLAVIGPNANKGLTLLGNYFGPPCNIITPLQGLQKYVANTLYYPGCEDVACISDNLFGEALENANKVDAVVVVV
;
A
#
# COMPACT_ATOMS: atom_id res chain seq x y z
N LEU A 1 -19.30 -14.00 -34.12
CA LEU A 1 -17.98 -13.60 -33.58
C LEU A 1 -17.86 -14.23 -32.21
N GLU A 2 -17.54 -15.52 -32.15
CA GLU A 2 -17.29 -16.19 -30.87
C GLU A 2 -15.86 -15.86 -30.44
N GLY A 3 -15.72 -15.32 -29.23
CA GLY A 3 -14.43 -14.87 -28.69
C GLY A 3 -13.50 -16.06 -28.45
N LYS A 4 -12.30 -16.02 -29.03
CA LYS A 4 -11.24 -17.03 -28.87
C LYS A 4 -10.48 -16.89 -27.53
N LEU A 5 -11.14 -16.44 -26.47
CA LEU A 5 -10.50 -16.28 -25.17
C LEU A 5 -10.54 -17.60 -24.42
N THR A 6 -9.41 -17.95 -23.84
CA THR A 6 -9.19 -19.14 -23.03
C THR A 6 -8.79 -18.74 -21.61
N PRO A 7 -8.81 -19.68 -20.63
CA PRO A 7 -8.30 -19.40 -19.30
C PRO A 7 -6.84 -18.93 -19.26
N GLN A 8 -6.02 -19.22 -20.29
CA GLN A 8 -4.62 -18.76 -20.36
C GLN A 8 -4.52 -17.26 -20.67
N ASP A 9 -5.56 -16.67 -21.26
CA ASP A 9 -5.65 -15.24 -21.55
C ASP A 9 -6.06 -14.45 -20.30
N VAL A 10 -6.64 -15.12 -19.30
CA VAL A 10 -6.94 -14.55 -17.98
C VAL A 10 -5.63 -14.43 -17.19
N CYS A 11 -5.47 -13.32 -16.47
CA CYS A 11 -4.26 -13.05 -15.68
C CYS A 11 -2.94 -12.97 -16.47
N SER A 12 -2.99 -12.75 -17.80
CA SER A 12 -1.80 -12.54 -18.62
C SER A 12 -0.91 -11.42 -18.08
N GLU A 13 0.39 -11.47 -18.40
CA GLU A 13 1.33 -10.43 -17.97
C GLU A 13 0.92 -9.05 -18.51
N GLU A 14 0.37 -8.98 -19.72
CA GLU A 14 -0.13 -7.76 -20.32
C GLU A 14 -1.28 -7.15 -19.49
N HIS A 15 -2.26 -7.96 -19.07
CA HIS A 15 -3.36 -7.48 -18.22
C HIS A 15 -2.87 -7.01 -16.85
N GLN A 16 -1.91 -7.71 -16.24
CA GLN A 16 -1.32 -7.30 -14.97
C GLN A 16 -0.52 -6.00 -15.10
N ARG A 17 0.23 -5.82 -16.20
CA ARG A 17 0.95 -4.58 -16.50
C ARG A 17 -0.01 -3.41 -16.72
N LEU A 18 -1.12 -3.62 -17.43
CA LEU A 18 -2.15 -2.60 -17.63
C LEU A 18 -2.78 -2.16 -16.30
N ALA A 19 -3.12 -3.11 -15.42
CA ALA A 19 -3.64 -2.80 -14.09
C ALA A 19 -2.63 -1.99 -13.24
N LEU A 20 -1.35 -2.36 -13.30
CA LEU A 20 -0.28 -1.61 -12.63
C LEU A 20 -0.12 -0.19 -13.19
N GLU A 21 -0.21 -0.02 -14.51
CA GLU A 21 -0.10 1.29 -15.15
C GLU A 21 -1.30 2.19 -14.80
N ALA A 22 -2.51 1.64 -14.83
CA ALA A 22 -3.71 2.35 -14.40
C ALA A 22 -3.58 2.84 -12.94
N ALA A 23 -3.08 1.99 -12.04
CA ALA A 23 -2.82 2.39 -10.65
C ALA A 23 -1.76 3.49 -10.54
N ARG A 24 -0.67 3.41 -11.31
CA ARG A 24 0.39 4.45 -11.32
C ARG A 24 -0.12 5.80 -11.80
N GLN A 25 -0.96 5.81 -12.83
CA GLN A 25 -1.52 7.05 -13.38
C GLN A 25 -2.71 7.59 -12.57
N GLY A 26 -3.41 6.74 -11.82
CA GLY A 26 -4.58 7.12 -11.02
C GLY A 26 -4.28 7.73 -9.65
N ILE A 27 -3.06 7.62 -9.13
CA ILE A 27 -2.69 8.18 -7.82
C ILE A 27 -2.54 9.71 -7.93
N VAL A 28 -3.23 10.44 -7.04
CA VAL A 28 -3.20 11.91 -7.00
C VAL A 28 -2.39 12.40 -5.80
N LEU A 29 -1.35 13.18 -6.05
CA LEU A 29 -0.57 13.86 -5.01
C LEU A 29 -1.26 15.18 -4.61
N LEU A 30 -1.99 15.17 -3.49
CA LEU A 30 -2.73 16.34 -3.01
C LEU A 30 -1.84 17.39 -2.32
N LYS A 31 -0.80 16.95 -1.61
CA LYS A 31 0.11 17.83 -0.86
C LYS A 31 1.53 17.28 -0.86
N ASN A 32 2.49 18.14 -1.18
CA ASN A 32 3.91 17.86 -1.02
C ASN A 32 4.61 19.10 -0.45
N SER A 33 4.86 19.10 0.85
CA SER A 33 5.48 20.23 1.53
C SER A 33 6.99 20.05 1.58
N ARG A 34 7.75 21.11 1.26
CA ARG A 34 9.23 21.14 1.29
C ARG A 34 9.90 20.07 0.42
N GLY A 35 9.22 19.58 -0.61
CA GLY A 35 9.76 18.56 -1.52
C GLY A 35 10.06 17.23 -0.81
N TYR A 36 9.30 16.88 0.22
CA TYR A 36 9.52 15.66 1.01
C TYR A 36 9.38 14.38 0.18
N LEU A 37 8.47 14.39 -0.81
CA LEU A 37 8.38 13.34 -1.82
C LEU A 37 9.12 13.75 -3.11
N PRO A 38 9.79 12.78 -3.78
CA PRO A 38 9.86 11.35 -3.47
C PRO A 38 10.78 11.05 -2.27
N LEU A 39 10.47 9.97 -1.53
CA LEU A 39 11.34 9.49 -0.45
C LEU A 39 12.73 9.16 -1.01
N SER A 40 13.77 9.58 -0.31
CA SER A 40 15.13 9.33 -0.75
C SER A 40 15.59 7.93 -0.34
N LYS A 41 15.95 7.08 -1.30
CA LYS A 41 16.58 5.77 -1.00
C LYS A 41 17.92 5.87 -0.28
N THR A 42 18.59 7.03 -0.35
CA THR A 42 19.87 7.24 0.32
C THR A 42 19.70 7.72 1.76
N GLN A 43 18.63 8.46 2.07
CA GLN A 43 18.39 9.03 3.40
C GLN A 43 17.37 8.23 4.21
N THR A 44 16.33 7.69 3.57
CA THR A 44 15.30 6.87 4.23
C THR A 44 15.79 5.42 4.30
N LYS A 45 16.31 5.02 5.45
CA LYS A 45 16.79 3.65 5.71
C LYS A 45 15.78 2.83 6.49
N SER A 46 14.85 3.49 7.18
CA SER A 46 13.82 2.87 8.01
C SER A 46 12.45 3.52 7.78
N LEU A 47 11.40 2.70 7.78
CA LEU A 47 10.01 3.14 7.64
C LEU A 47 9.14 2.52 8.72
N ALA A 48 8.26 3.32 9.30
CA ALA A 48 7.06 2.83 9.98
C ALA A 48 5.87 2.98 9.02
N VAL A 49 5.20 1.87 8.70
CA VAL A 49 3.95 1.89 7.96
C VAL A 49 2.83 1.70 8.96
N ILE A 50 1.97 2.70 9.08
CA ILE A 50 0.95 2.77 10.12
C ILE A 50 -0.44 2.81 9.49
N GLY A 51 -1.39 2.08 10.05
CA GLY A 51 -2.79 2.24 9.71
C GLY A 51 -3.46 0.96 9.19
N PRO A 52 -4.79 0.85 9.39
CA PRO A 52 -5.55 -0.38 9.17
C PRO A 52 -5.60 -0.85 7.71
N ASN A 53 -5.33 0.04 6.74
CA ASN A 53 -5.34 -0.29 5.31
C ASN A 53 -3.96 -0.70 4.77
N ALA A 54 -2.89 -0.53 5.55
CA ALA A 54 -1.52 -0.80 5.09
C ALA A 54 -1.28 -2.25 4.68
N ASN A 55 -1.97 -3.21 5.32
CA ASN A 55 -1.79 -4.64 5.09
C ASN A 55 -3.11 -5.40 4.85
N LYS A 56 -4.14 -4.72 4.34
CA LYS A 56 -5.43 -5.35 3.99
C LYS A 56 -5.62 -5.38 2.48
N GLY A 57 -5.32 -6.52 1.86
CA GLY A 57 -5.44 -6.71 0.42
C GLY A 57 -6.86 -6.46 -0.10
N LEU A 58 -7.88 -7.06 0.52
CA LEU A 58 -9.27 -6.92 0.06
C LEU A 58 -9.76 -5.46 0.02
N THR A 59 -9.29 -4.61 0.93
CA THR A 59 -9.64 -3.18 0.92
C THR A 59 -9.23 -2.49 -0.38
N LEU A 60 -8.12 -2.92 -1.00
CA LEU A 60 -7.63 -2.33 -2.25
C LEU A 60 -8.55 -2.58 -3.45
N LEU A 61 -9.42 -3.59 -3.37
CA LEU A 61 -10.26 -4.02 -4.48
C LEU A 61 -11.60 -3.26 -4.53
N GLY A 62 -11.96 -2.54 -3.48
CA GLY A 62 -13.23 -1.82 -3.40
C GLY A 62 -14.43 -2.77 -3.42
N ASN A 63 -15.32 -2.60 -4.40
CA ASN A 63 -16.51 -3.43 -4.60
C ASN A 63 -16.54 -4.02 -6.02
N TYR A 64 -17.51 -4.91 -6.28
CA TYR A 64 -17.71 -5.53 -7.61
C TYR A 64 -16.43 -6.19 -8.20
N PHE A 65 -15.60 -6.77 -7.34
CA PHE A 65 -14.39 -7.49 -7.75
C PHE A 65 -14.60 -9.00 -7.77
N GLY A 66 -13.89 -9.68 -8.68
CA GLY A 66 -13.68 -11.14 -8.61
C GLY A 66 -12.34 -11.48 -7.94
N PRO A 67 -12.03 -12.77 -7.75
CA PRO A 67 -10.73 -13.19 -7.21
C PRO A 67 -9.57 -12.59 -8.03
N PRO A 68 -8.65 -11.83 -7.41
CA PRO A 68 -7.56 -11.20 -8.15
C PRO A 68 -6.49 -12.22 -8.53
N CYS A 69 -5.80 -11.99 -9.66
CA CYS A 69 -4.64 -12.78 -10.08
C CYS A 69 -3.47 -12.68 -9.09
N ASN A 70 -3.29 -11.48 -8.54
CA ASN A 70 -2.25 -11.16 -7.58
C ASN A 70 -2.68 -9.93 -6.77
N ILE A 71 -2.20 -9.81 -5.54
CA ILE A 71 -2.45 -8.65 -4.69
C ILE A 71 -1.18 -8.25 -3.95
N ILE A 72 -0.83 -6.97 -4.05
CA ILE A 72 0.32 -6.40 -3.35
C ILE A 72 -0.19 -5.31 -2.42
N THR A 73 -0.04 -5.52 -1.11
CA THR A 73 -0.43 -4.51 -0.11
C THR A 73 0.52 -3.30 -0.14
N PRO A 74 0.09 -2.11 0.31
CA PRO A 74 0.99 -0.98 0.51
C PRO A 74 2.23 -1.34 1.33
N LEU A 75 2.05 -2.12 2.40
CA LEU A 75 3.14 -2.65 3.21
C LEU A 75 4.14 -3.46 2.37
N GLN A 76 3.67 -4.44 1.58
CA GLN A 76 4.54 -5.26 0.73
C GLN A 76 5.26 -4.43 -0.32
N GLY A 77 4.59 -3.41 -0.89
CA GLY A 77 5.21 -2.47 -1.83
C GLY A 77 6.33 -1.64 -1.18
N LEU A 78 6.10 -1.14 0.04
CA LEU A 78 7.05 -0.34 0.79
C LEU A 78 8.22 -1.16 1.33
N GLN A 79 8.00 -2.40 1.75
CA GLN A 79 9.06 -3.35 2.14
C GLN A 79 10.03 -3.65 1.00
N LYS A 80 9.54 -3.66 -0.26
CA LYS A 80 10.41 -3.76 -1.45
C LYS A 80 11.18 -2.47 -1.73
N TYR A 81 10.70 -1.32 -1.21
CA TYR A 81 11.31 -0.01 -1.43
C TYR A 81 12.38 0.33 -0.37
N VAL A 82 12.07 0.08 0.91
CA VAL A 82 12.96 0.24 2.07
C VAL A 82 12.94 -1.06 2.87
N ALA A 83 14.07 -1.75 2.97
CA ALA A 83 14.13 -3.08 3.57
C ALA A 83 13.76 -3.09 5.07
N ASN A 84 14.16 -2.05 5.82
CA ASN A 84 13.81 -1.90 7.23
C ASN A 84 12.45 -1.19 7.36
N THR A 85 11.39 -1.86 6.91
CA THR A 85 10.01 -1.37 7.02
C THR A 85 9.25 -2.21 8.03
N LEU A 86 8.76 -1.56 9.09
CA LEU A 86 7.94 -2.20 10.13
C LEU A 86 6.49 -1.70 10.03
N TYR A 87 5.56 -2.61 10.31
CA TYR A 87 4.12 -2.34 10.26
C TYR A 87 3.54 -2.22 11.66
N TYR A 88 2.70 -1.21 11.85
CA TYR A 88 1.89 -1.04 13.05
C TYR A 88 0.44 -0.74 12.65
N PRO A 89 -0.56 -1.47 13.19
CA PRO A 89 -1.95 -1.21 12.83
C PRO A 89 -2.40 0.20 13.20
N GLY A 90 -1.99 0.71 14.37
CA GLY A 90 -2.44 2.00 14.91
C GLY A 90 -3.91 2.00 15.34
N CYS A 91 -4.81 1.50 14.49
CA CYS A 91 -6.19 1.18 14.81
C CYS A 91 -6.48 -0.28 14.40
N GLU A 92 -7.43 -0.94 15.05
CA GLU A 92 -7.89 -2.30 14.67
C GLU A 92 -8.54 -2.32 13.27
N ASP A 93 -9.27 -1.26 12.94
CA ASP A 93 -9.94 -1.06 11.67
C ASP A 93 -10.04 0.42 11.27
N VAL A 94 -10.69 0.68 10.14
CA VAL A 94 -10.89 2.04 9.58
C VAL A 94 -11.87 2.89 10.41
N ALA A 95 -12.74 2.29 11.21
CA ALA A 95 -13.64 3.04 12.09
C ALA A 95 -12.87 3.65 13.27
N CYS A 96 -11.75 3.01 13.67
CA CYS A 96 -10.80 3.50 14.67
C CYS A 96 -11.48 4.07 15.92
N ILE A 97 -12.33 3.25 16.55
CA ILE A 97 -13.11 3.64 17.73
C ILE A 97 -12.30 3.65 19.04
N SER A 98 -11.07 3.15 19.02
CA SER A 98 -10.19 2.97 20.17
C SER A 98 -8.76 3.41 19.82
N ASP A 99 -8.06 3.95 20.81
CA ASP A 99 -6.67 4.41 20.74
C ASP A 99 -5.67 3.46 21.43
N ASN A 100 -6.12 2.29 21.90
CA ASN A 100 -5.30 1.27 22.57
C ASN A 100 -4.01 0.90 21.82
N LEU A 101 -4.00 0.99 20.49
CA LEU A 101 -2.84 0.68 19.63
C LEU A 101 -2.01 1.90 19.23
N PHE A 102 -2.36 3.11 19.69
CA PHE A 102 -1.63 4.33 19.36
C PHE A 102 -0.28 4.36 20.07
N GLY A 103 -0.19 3.86 21.30
CA GLY A 103 1.05 3.87 22.08
C GLY A 103 2.22 3.23 21.34
N GLU A 104 2.04 2.00 20.85
CA GLU A 104 3.07 1.27 20.09
C GLU A 104 3.41 1.99 18.78
N ALA A 105 2.39 2.48 18.06
CA ALA A 105 2.58 3.17 16.79
C ALA A 105 3.37 4.48 16.96
N LEU A 106 3.06 5.27 17.99
CA LEU A 106 3.74 6.53 18.32
C LEU A 106 5.16 6.30 18.81
N GLU A 107 5.37 5.29 19.66
CA GLU A 107 6.71 4.96 20.16
C GLU A 107 7.65 4.62 19.00
N ASN A 108 7.19 3.86 18.01
CA ASN A 108 8.02 3.43 16.89
C ASN A 108 8.12 4.49 15.77
N ALA A 109 7.09 5.32 15.59
CA ALA A 109 7.14 6.44 14.64
C ALA A 109 8.30 7.41 14.92
N ASN A 110 8.68 7.59 16.19
CA ASN A 110 9.77 8.46 16.62
C ASN A 110 11.18 7.85 16.41
N LYS A 111 11.28 6.58 15.99
CA LYS A 111 12.53 5.82 15.86
C LYS A 111 12.92 5.53 14.40
N VAL A 112 12.16 6.04 13.44
CA VAL A 112 12.34 5.77 12.00
C VAL A 112 12.56 7.05 11.20
N ASP A 113 13.11 6.94 10.00
CA ASP A 113 13.43 8.09 9.14
C ASP A 113 12.19 8.71 8.49
N ALA A 114 11.16 7.89 8.23
CA ALA A 114 9.89 8.34 7.70
C ALA A 114 8.73 7.44 8.14
N VAL A 115 7.53 8.03 8.15
CA VAL A 115 6.29 7.36 8.48
C VAL A 115 5.37 7.42 7.27
N VAL A 116 4.76 6.29 6.90
CA VAL A 116 3.73 6.22 5.88
C VAL A 116 2.44 5.77 6.54
N VAL A 117 1.43 6.64 6.56
CA VAL A 117 0.12 6.33 7.14
C VAL A 117 -0.85 5.92 6.03
N VAL A 118 -1.55 4.80 6.18
CA VAL A 118 -2.50 4.24 5.21
C VAL A 118 -3.83 3.98 5.90
N VAL A 119 -4.83 4.83 5.61
CA VAL A 119 -6.18 4.83 6.22
C VAL A 119 -7.28 4.61 5.20
#